data_AF-A0A2U8WAV7-F1
#
_entry.id   AF-A0A2U8WAV7-F1
#
_cell.length_a   1.000
_cell.length_b   1.000
_cell.length_c   1.000
_cell.angle_alpha   90.00
_cell.angle_beta   90.00
_cell.angle_gamma   90.00
#
_symmetry.space_group_name_H-M   'P 1'
#
loop_
_entity.id
_entity.type
_entity.pdbx_description
1 polymer ?
#
loop_
_entity_poly.entity_id
_entity_poly.type
_entity_poly.pdbx_seq_one_letter_code
_entity_poly.pdbx_strand_id
1 'polypeptide(L)'
;MISNARLMLLAIVAITCSAGAHAEAAPSASRQSGVASWYGPGFHGRRTVNGERFNTHALTAAHRSLPFGTQVRVTNKSNGRSVVVRINDRGPFVGGRVIDLSNASARAIGVSGVAKVSLARL
;
A
#
# COMPACT_ATOMS: atom_id res chain seq x y z
N MET A 1 24.89 -72.33 -36.43
CA MET A 1 23.51 -72.35 -35.91
C MET A 1 23.41 -71.20 -34.91
N ILE A 2 23.10 -69.98 -35.37
CA ILE A 2 21.83 -69.26 -35.17
C ILE A 2 21.39 -69.20 -33.69
N SER A 3 21.40 -68.00 -33.09
CA SER A 3 20.25 -67.32 -32.42
C SER A 3 20.77 -66.24 -31.46
N ASN A 4 20.63 -64.95 -31.78
CA ASN A 4 19.50 -64.06 -31.40
C ASN A 4 19.69 -63.49 -29.98
N ALA A 5 20.18 -62.26 -29.89
CA ALA A 5 19.35 -61.04 -29.79
C ALA A 5 18.57 -60.95 -28.47
N ARG A 6 18.95 -59.99 -27.61
CA ARG A 6 18.11 -58.82 -27.29
C ARG A 6 18.85 -57.87 -26.36
N LEU A 7 19.22 -56.76 -26.97
CA LEU A 7 19.42 -55.44 -26.39
C LEU A 7 18.28 -55.12 -25.40
N MET A 8 18.61 -54.85 -24.14
CA MET A 8 17.75 -54.05 -23.25
C MET A 8 18.59 -52.92 -22.67
N LEU A 9 18.57 -51.80 -23.39
CA LEU A 9 19.02 -50.51 -22.91
C LEU A 9 17.96 -50.00 -21.91
N LEU A 10 18.27 -50.02 -20.62
CA LEU A 10 17.44 -49.37 -19.62
C LEU A 10 17.74 -47.86 -19.69
N ALA A 11 16.88 -47.11 -20.39
CA ALA A 11 16.93 -45.65 -20.39
C ALA A 11 16.55 -45.13 -19.00
N ILE A 12 17.54 -44.74 -18.20
CA ILE A 12 17.31 -43.96 -16.98
C ILE A 12 16.91 -42.55 -17.45
N VAL A 13 15.61 -42.26 -17.43
CA VAL A 13 15.09 -40.91 -17.58
C VAL A 13 15.46 -40.15 -16.30
N ALA A 14 16.53 -39.36 -16.38
CA ALA A 14 16.83 -38.36 -15.36
C ALA A 14 15.73 -37.29 -15.44
N ILE A 15 14.74 -37.40 -14.56
CA ILE A 15 13.76 -36.34 -14.32
C ILE A 15 14.54 -35.18 -13.70
N THR A 16 14.94 -34.21 -14.53
CA THR A 16 15.45 -32.93 -14.06
C THR A 16 14.30 -32.17 -13.42
N CYS A 17 14.26 -32.16 -12.09
CA CYS A 17 13.39 -31.26 -11.35
C CYS A 17 13.97 -29.85 -11.47
N SER A 18 13.56 -29.12 -12.50
CA SER A 18 13.80 -27.69 -12.60
C SER A 18 13.02 -27.02 -11.47
N ALA A 19 13.68 -26.72 -10.35
CA ALA A 19 13.17 -25.84 -9.32
C ALA A 19 13.06 -24.42 -9.90
N GLY A 20 11.99 -24.18 -10.65
CA GLY A 20 11.54 -22.85 -10.98
C GLY A 20 11.16 -22.18 -9.67
N ALA A 21 11.96 -21.20 -9.23
CA ALA A 21 11.59 -20.29 -8.17
C ALA A 21 10.31 -19.56 -8.61
N HIS A 22 9.16 -20.09 -8.23
CA HIS A 22 7.90 -19.35 -8.29
C HIS A 22 8.02 -18.23 -7.27
N ALA A 23 8.51 -17.08 -7.73
CA ALA A 23 8.39 -15.83 -7.00
C ALA A 23 6.89 -15.57 -6.85
N GLU A 24 6.37 -15.89 -5.68
CA GLU A 24 5.00 -15.57 -5.32
C GLU A 24 4.88 -14.05 -5.31
N ALA A 25 4.37 -13.51 -6.42
CA ALA A 25 4.12 -12.09 -6.56
C ALA A 25 3.08 -11.72 -5.50
N ALA A 26 3.56 -11.16 -4.38
CA ALA A 26 2.70 -10.58 -3.36
C ALA A 26 1.65 -9.71 -4.06
N PRO A 27 0.37 -9.75 -3.64
CA PRO A 27 -0.71 -9.05 -4.31
C PRO A 27 -0.28 -7.61 -4.51
N SER A 28 -0.26 -7.14 -5.76
CA SER A 28 0.27 -5.83 -6.10
C SER A 28 -0.52 -4.78 -5.33
N ALA A 29 0.07 -4.26 -4.24
CA ALA A 29 -0.54 -3.22 -3.44
C ALA A 29 -0.99 -2.10 -4.38
N SER A 30 -2.29 -1.84 -4.43
CA SER A 30 -2.86 -0.85 -5.34
C SER A 30 -2.17 0.49 -5.11
N ARG A 31 -1.40 0.96 -6.10
CA ARG A 31 -0.68 2.23 -6.01
C ARG A 31 -1.55 3.33 -6.59
N GLN A 32 -1.84 4.34 -5.76
CA GLN A 32 -2.55 5.54 -6.18
C GLN A 32 -1.61 6.74 -6.04
N SER A 33 -1.72 7.72 -6.92
CA SER A 33 -0.98 8.98 -6.82
C SER A 33 -1.95 10.15 -6.88
N GLY A 34 -1.57 11.27 -6.25
CA GLY A 34 -2.35 12.50 -6.31
C GLY A 34 -1.86 13.52 -5.31
N VAL A 35 -2.73 14.46 -4.92
CA VAL A 35 -2.40 15.50 -3.95
C VAL A 35 -2.86 15.11 -2.55
N ALA A 36 -2.00 15.22 -1.55
CA ALA A 36 -2.38 15.19 -0.15
C ALA A 36 -2.66 16.62 0.35
N SER A 37 -3.64 16.75 1.25
CA SER A 37 -3.74 17.91 2.15
C SER A 37 -3.78 17.45 3.61
N TRP A 38 -4.07 18.34 4.55
CA TRP A 38 -4.11 18.00 5.97
C TRP A 38 -5.21 18.78 6.70
N TYR A 39 -5.69 18.22 7.81
CA TYR A 39 -6.66 18.87 8.67
C TYR A 39 -6.02 20.02 9.45
N GLY A 40 -6.41 21.25 9.12
CA GLY A 40 -6.00 22.46 9.81
C GLY A 40 -6.42 22.53 11.29
N PRO A 41 -6.14 23.65 11.97
CA PRO A 41 -6.61 23.89 13.34
C PRO A 41 -8.13 23.77 13.47
N GLY A 42 -8.61 23.41 14.68
CA GLY A 42 -10.04 23.40 15.02
C GLY A 42 -10.80 22.09 14.77
N PHE A 43 -10.17 21.07 14.17
CA PHE A 43 -10.79 19.76 13.95
C PHE A 43 -10.61 18.79 15.14
N HIS A 44 -9.61 19.01 15.99
CA HIS A 44 -9.30 18.09 17.08
C HIS A 44 -10.50 17.85 18.00
N GLY A 45 -10.75 16.59 18.35
CA GLY A 45 -11.86 16.17 19.21
C GLY A 45 -13.22 16.05 18.52
N ARG A 46 -13.37 16.54 17.26
CA ARG A 46 -14.58 16.33 16.45
C ARG A 46 -14.74 14.87 16.08
N ARG A 47 -15.97 14.43 15.78
CA ARG A 47 -16.20 13.08 15.30
C ARG A 47 -15.77 12.94 13.84
N THR A 48 -15.04 11.88 13.52
CA THR A 48 -14.80 11.40 12.15
C THR A 48 -16.03 10.61 11.67
N VAL A 49 -16.08 10.31 10.37
CA VAL A 49 -17.20 9.54 9.78
C VAL A 49 -17.26 8.11 10.34
N ASN A 50 -16.14 7.52 10.75
CA ASN A 50 -16.17 6.20 11.39
C ASN A 50 -16.58 6.22 12.88
N GLY A 51 -16.92 7.38 13.43
CA GLY A 51 -17.42 7.56 14.80
C GLY A 51 -16.34 7.84 15.85
N GLU A 52 -15.05 7.71 15.52
CA GLU A 52 -13.96 8.06 16.42
C GLU A 52 -13.86 9.58 16.66
N ARG A 53 -13.24 10.00 17.77
CA ARG A 53 -12.81 11.39 17.91
C ARG A 53 -11.50 11.62 17.16
N PHE A 54 -11.49 12.60 16.26
CA PHE A 54 -10.31 12.98 15.50
C PHE A 54 -9.18 13.46 16.42
N ASN A 55 -8.06 12.76 16.38
CA ASN A 55 -6.84 13.15 17.07
C ASN A 55 -5.82 13.70 16.06
N THR A 56 -5.55 15.01 16.13
CA THR A 56 -4.59 15.66 15.23
C THR A 56 -3.15 15.15 15.41
N HIS A 57 -2.87 14.56 16.57
CA HIS A 57 -1.57 13.99 16.93
C HIS A 57 -1.43 12.50 16.56
N ALA A 58 -2.50 11.83 16.13
CA ALA A 58 -2.47 10.42 15.72
C ALA A 58 -2.06 10.27 14.24
N LEU A 59 -1.56 9.09 13.86
CA LEU A 59 -1.22 8.77 12.46
C LEU A 59 -2.44 8.26 11.70
N THR A 60 -3.39 9.15 11.43
CA THR A 60 -4.63 8.85 10.72
C THR A 60 -4.83 9.74 9.49
N ALA A 61 -5.74 9.31 8.61
CA ALA A 61 -6.09 10.04 7.41
C ALA A 61 -7.52 9.77 6.94
N ALA A 62 -8.04 10.67 6.11
CA ALA A 62 -9.28 10.51 5.37
C ALA A 62 -9.03 10.03 3.94
N HIS A 63 -9.83 9.07 3.48
CA HIS A 63 -9.82 8.61 2.09
C HIS A 63 -11.25 8.30 1.62
N ARG A 64 -11.53 8.52 0.32
CA ARG A 64 -12.89 8.45 -0.24
C ARG A 64 -13.52 7.07 -0.11
N SER A 65 -12.77 6.03 -0.48
CA SER A 65 -13.31 4.68 -0.67
C SER A 65 -12.51 3.58 0.03
N LEU A 66 -11.40 3.89 0.70
CA LEU A 66 -10.65 2.84 1.39
C LEU A 66 -11.47 2.39 2.61
N PRO A 67 -11.56 1.08 2.89
CA PRO A 67 -12.18 0.59 4.12
C PRO A 67 -11.56 1.25 5.34
N PHE A 68 -12.38 1.55 6.35
CA PHE A 68 -11.83 2.04 7.62
C PHE A 68 -10.91 0.99 8.24
N GLY A 69 -9.86 1.44 8.91
CA GLY A 69 -8.82 0.56 9.43
C GLY A 69 -7.71 0.21 8.42
N THR A 70 -7.92 0.46 7.13
CA THR A 70 -6.88 0.22 6.11
C THR A 70 -5.61 0.99 6.47
N GLN A 71 -4.46 0.31 6.44
CA GLN A 71 -3.16 0.95 6.56
C GLN A 71 -2.64 1.35 5.18
N VAL A 72 -2.14 2.58 5.10
CA VAL A 72 -1.62 3.15 3.85
C VAL A 72 -0.27 3.78 4.12
N ARG A 73 0.74 3.37 3.35
CA ARG A 73 1.98 4.12 3.26
C ARG A 73 1.78 5.32 2.34
N VAL A 74 1.94 6.51 2.90
CA VAL A 74 1.90 7.78 2.18
C VAL A 74 3.33 8.25 2.00
N THR A 75 3.76 8.45 0.76
CA THR A 75 5.10 8.95 0.43
C THR A 75 4.99 10.31 -0.23
N ASN A 76 5.67 11.31 0.33
CA ASN A 76 5.78 12.62 -0.28
C ASN A 76 6.81 12.56 -1.42
N LYS A 77 6.37 12.89 -2.64
CA LYS A 77 7.19 12.76 -3.85
C LYS A 77 8.30 13.81 -3.94
N SER A 78 8.20 14.94 -3.22
CA SER A 78 9.22 15.99 -3.30
C SER A 78 10.46 15.69 -2.46
N ASN A 79 10.32 14.93 -1.37
CA ASN A 79 11.40 14.68 -0.42
C ASN A 79 11.63 13.19 -0.09
N GLY A 80 10.82 12.29 -0.67
CA GLY A 80 10.92 10.84 -0.45
C GLY A 80 10.50 10.34 0.93
N ARG A 81 10.12 11.23 1.86
CA ARG A 81 9.70 10.84 3.22
C ARG A 81 8.36 10.13 3.17
N SER A 82 8.20 9.10 4.00
CA SER A 82 6.96 8.33 4.08
C SER A 82 6.47 8.11 5.50
N VAL A 83 5.16 7.97 5.65
CA VAL A 83 4.50 7.61 6.92
C VAL A 83 3.40 6.57 6.64
N VAL A 84 3.19 5.65 7.58
CA VAL A 84 2.05 4.74 7.53
C VAL A 84 0.92 5.35 8.35
N VAL A 85 -0.26 5.46 7.74
CA VAL A 85 -1.46 6.01 8.37
C VAL A 85 -2.59 5.00 8.35
N ARG A 86 -3.49 5.09 9.32
CA ARG A 86 -4.75 4.35 9.34
C ARG A 86 -5.89 5.22 8.79
N ILE A 87 -6.70 4.66 7.89
CA ILE A 87 -7.89 5.35 7.40
C ILE A 87 -8.99 5.31 8.46
N ASN A 88 -9.44 6.46 8.92
CA ASN A 88 -10.54 6.57 9.88
C ASN A 88 -11.59 7.63 9.52
N ASP A 89 -11.45 8.29 8.37
CA ASP A 89 -12.40 9.32 7.94
C ASP A 89 -12.66 9.29 6.42
N ARG A 90 -13.63 10.08 5.98
CA ARG A 90 -14.01 10.24 4.56
C ARG A 90 -13.68 11.62 4.02
N GLY A 91 -13.36 11.66 2.73
CA GLY A 91 -12.78 12.80 2.04
C GLY A 91 -11.52 12.36 1.29
N PRO A 92 -10.79 13.27 0.63
CA PRO A 92 -11.14 14.66 0.39
C PRO A 92 -12.33 14.78 -0.57
N PHE A 93 -13.18 15.80 -0.43
CA PHE A 93 -14.24 16.08 -1.42
C PHE A 93 -13.82 17.11 -2.48
N VAL A 94 -12.63 17.70 -2.32
CA VAL A 94 -12.03 18.58 -3.32
C VAL A 94 -11.37 17.75 -4.43
N GLY A 95 -11.64 18.11 -5.69
CA GLY A 95 -11.05 17.48 -6.87
C GLY A 95 -9.51 17.50 -6.85
N GLY A 96 -8.88 16.45 -7.39
CA GLY A 96 -7.42 16.33 -7.50
C GLY A 96 -6.69 15.90 -6.21
N ARG A 97 -7.32 16.00 -5.04
CA ARG A 97 -6.77 15.47 -3.79
C ARG A 97 -7.14 14.00 -3.61
N VAL A 98 -6.26 13.21 -3.03
CA VAL A 98 -6.45 11.77 -2.82
C VAL A 98 -6.50 11.38 -1.35
N ILE A 99 -5.92 12.18 -0.46
CA ILE A 99 -5.85 11.86 0.97
C ILE A 99 -5.77 13.15 1.80
N ASP A 100 -6.45 13.20 2.94
CA ASP A 100 -6.30 14.26 3.93
C ASP A 100 -5.66 13.70 5.19
N LEU A 101 -4.48 14.21 5.54
CA LEU A 101 -3.66 13.72 6.64
C LEU A 101 -4.02 14.42 7.96
N SER A 102 -3.82 13.73 9.09
CA SER A 102 -3.69 14.42 10.37
C SER A 102 -2.46 15.34 10.39
N ASN A 103 -2.41 16.31 11.31
CA ASN A 103 -1.24 17.18 11.46
C ASN A 103 0.04 16.39 11.76
N ALA A 104 -0.03 15.37 12.63
CA ALA A 104 1.12 14.50 12.91
C ALA A 104 1.61 13.77 11.65
N SER A 105 0.70 13.21 10.85
CA SER A 105 1.05 12.53 9.60
C SER A 105 1.66 13.49 8.58
N ALA A 106 1.08 14.68 8.42
CA ALA A 106 1.58 15.71 7.51
C ALA A 106 2.99 16.18 7.90
N ARG A 107 3.23 16.45 9.20
CA ARG A 107 4.55 16.82 9.71
C ARG A 107 5.59 15.73 9.50
N ALA A 108 5.23 14.45 9.68
CA ALA A 108 6.15 13.33 9.52
C ALA A 108 6.78 13.25 8.11
N ILE A 109 6.02 13.67 7.08
CA ILE A 109 6.47 13.68 5.68
C ILE A 109 6.72 15.08 5.10
N GLY A 110 6.71 16.12 5.93
CA GLY A 110 7.01 17.49 5.54
C GLY A 110 5.97 18.14 4.63
N VAL A 111 4.68 17.98 4.95
CA VAL A 111 3.57 18.65 4.25
C VAL A 111 3.05 19.81 5.11
N SER A 112 3.19 21.04 4.63
CA SER A 112 2.72 22.28 5.30
C SER A 112 1.44 22.87 4.70
N GLY A 113 1.02 22.40 3.52
CA GLY A 113 -0.22 22.79 2.87
C GLY A 113 -0.76 21.65 2.02
N VAL A 114 -0.24 21.53 0.81
CA VAL A 114 -0.51 20.39 -0.08
C VAL A 114 0.79 19.81 -0.62
N ALA A 115 0.78 18.52 -0.99
CA ALA A 115 1.93 17.88 -1.62
C ALA A 115 1.51 16.78 -2.59
N LYS A 116 2.33 16.53 -3.63
CA LYS A 116 2.17 15.34 -4.47
C LYS A 116 2.62 14.11 -3.69
N VAL A 117 1.77 13.11 -3.59
CA VAL A 117 2.03 11.87 -2.85
C VAL A 117 1.76 10.63 -3.70
N SER A 118 2.38 9.52 -3.30
CA SER A 118 1.95 8.17 -3.68
C SER A 118 1.44 7.42 -2.45
N LEU A 119 0.39 6.63 -2.65
CA LEU A 119 -0.26 5.78 -1.67
C LEU A 119 0.00 4.32 -2.03
N ALA A 120 0.39 3.51 -1.05
CA ALA A 120 0.45 2.07 -1.17
C ALA A 120 -0.30 1.44 0.00
N ARG A 121 -1.27 0.57 -0.29
CA ARG A 121 -1.96 -0.22 0.74
C ARG A 121 -1.00 -1.26 1.31
N LEU A 122 -1.09 -1.50 2.61
CA LEU A 122 -0.37 -2.57 3.32
C LEU A 122 -1.28 -3.76 3.59
#